data_AF-X6MLE9-F1
#
_entry.id   AF-X6MLE9-F1
#
_cell.length_a   1.000
_cell.length_b   1.000
_cell.length_c   1.000
_cell.angle_alpha   90.00
_cell.angle_beta   90.00
_cell.angle_gamma   90.00
#
_symmetry.space_group_name_H-M   'P 1'
#
loop_
_entity.id
_entity.type
_entity.pdbx_description
1 polymer ?
#
loop_
_entity_poly.entity_id
_entity_poly.type
_entity_poly.pdbx_seq_one_letter_code
_entity_poly.pdbx_strand_id
1 'polypeptide(L)'
;MIIITITIIKMKSEELSEKTNEPYAKSASLLASKIFFHMQSYEDALHHALSAGEQFQIDEHSEYVQKLTEQCIDSYRSYAQAQYAFDKGVATTEPTKIDQRLIEIVERMLNYCYQVGDSKQALGIALELRRMDHILKAIDSSSYPFL
;
A
#
# COMPACT_ATOMS: atom_id res chain seq x y z
N MET A 1 1.65 11.34 -31.30
CA MET A 1 0.94 12.37 -30.51
C MET A 1 0.54 11.87 -29.13
N ILE A 2 -0.12 10.71 -28.99
CA ILE A 2 -0.62 10.19 -27.69
C ILE A 2 0.50 10.02 -26.64
N ILE A 3 1.65 9.44 -27.01
CA ILE A 3 2.78 9.25 -26.08
C ILE A 3 3.30 10.59 -25.54
N ILE A 4 3.46 11.60 -26.41
CA ILE A 4 3.93 12.94 -26.02
C ILE A 4 2.95 13.59 -25.03
N THR A 5 1.65 13.48 -25.29
CA THR A 5 0.61 14.01 -24.40
C THR A 5 0.64 13.34 -23.03
N ILE A 6 0.79 12.00 -22.98
CA ILE A 6 0.88 11.25 -21.72
C ILE A 6 2.13 11.65 -20.93
N THR A 7 3.29 11.82 -21.58
CA THR A 7 4.52 12.25 -20.91
C THR A 7 4.41 13.67 -20.34
N ILE A 8 3.74 14.59 -21.06
CA ILE A 8 3.49 15.95 -20.57
C ILE A 8 2.55 15.93 -19.35
N ILE A 9 1.48 15.15 -19.40
CA ILE A 9 0.54 15.01 -18.28
C ILE A 9 1.25 14.41 -17.07
N LYS A 10 2.09 13.38 -17.27
CA LYS A 10 2.93 12.78 -16.22
C LYS A 10 3.76 13.86 -15.51
N MET A 11 4.61 14.57 -16.26
CA MET A 11 5.48 15.60 -15.70
C MET A 11 4.69 16.65 -14.93
N LYS A 12 3.53 17.06 -15.48
CA LYS A 12 2.71 18.07 -14.81
C LYS A 12 2.06 17.55 -13.53
N SER A 13 1.58 16.29 -13.53
CA SER A 13 1.00 15.67 -12.34
C SER A 13 2.02 15.46 -11.22
N GLU A 14 3.26 15.10 -11.55
CA GLU A 14 4.36 15.00 -10.60
C GLU A 14 4.66 16.36 -9.97
N GLU A 15 4.87 17.39 -10.79
CA GLU A 15 5.15 18.76 -10.35
C GLU A 15 4.05 19.31 -9.41
N LEU A 16 2.78 19.00 -9.70
CA LEU A 16 1.66 19.41 -8.85
C LEU A 16 1.56 18.57 -7.57
N SER A 17 1.96 17.29 -7.62
CA SER A 17 1.95 16.42 -6.45
C SER A 17 2.99 16.81 -5.39
N GLU A 18 4.12 17.38 -5.82
CA GLU A 18 5.18 17.87 -4.94
C GLU A 18 4.80 19.18 -4.22
N LYS A 19 3.80 19.90 -4.73
CA LYS A 19 3.30 21.15 -4.15
C LYS A 19 2.31 20.86 -3.02
N THR A 20 2.82 20.33 -1.89
CA THR A 20 2.04 19.88 -0.72
C THR A 20 1.06 20.91 -0.14
N ASN A 21 1.28 22.21 -0.39
CA ASN A 21 0.40 23.30 0.08
C ASN A 21 -0.83 23.54 -0.81
N GLU A 22 -0.94 22.87 -1.95
CA GLU A 22 -2.08 23.06 -2.86
C GLU A 22 -3.21 22.07 -2.59
N PRO A 23 -4.49 22.51 -2.65
CA PRO A 23 -5.64 21.64 -2.39
C PRO A 23 -5.74 20.48 -3.39
N TYR A 24 -5.11 20.60 -4.57
CA TYR A 24 -5.13 19.60 -5.63
C TYR A 24 -3.98 18.59 -5.52
N ALA A 25 -3.05 18.76 -4.58
CA ALA A 25 -1.82 17.95 -4.51
C ALA A 25 -2.13 16.45 -4.41
N LYS A 26 -3.06 16.05 -3.52
CA LYS A 26 -3.50 14.64 -3.40
C LYS A 26 -4.12 14.10 -4.70
N SER A 27 -4.85 14.93 -5.43
CA SER A 27 -5.51 14.54 -6.68
C SER A 27 -4.50 14.42 -7.81
N ALA A 28 -3.50 15.30 -7.82
CA ALA A 28 -2.36 15.21 -8.71
C ALA A 28 -1.54 13.95 -8.43
N SER A 29 -1.31 13.59 -7.15
CA SER A 29 -0.69 12.32 -6.78
C SER A 29 -1.49 11.12 -7.28
N LEU A 30 -2.81 11.11 -7.11
CA LEU A 30 -3.65 10.01 -7.59
C LEU A 30 -3.58 9.88 -9.13
N LEU A 31 -3.64 11.02 -9.83
CA LEU A 31 -3.52 11.04 -11.28
C LEU A 31 -2.15 10.52 -11.75
N ALA A 32 -1.07 11.00 -11.12
CA ALA A 32 0.29 10.53 -11.39
C ALA A 32 0.38 9.01 -11.19
N SER A 33 -0.15 8.50 -10.08
CA SER A 33 -0.16 7.07 -9.77
C SER A 33 -0.86 6.24 -10.86
N LYS A 34 -2.05 6.65 -11.31
CA LYS A 34 -2.78 5.96 -12.39
C LYS A 34 -2.01 6.00 -13.71
N ILE A 35 -1.34 7.11 -14.03
CA ILE A 35 -0.50 7.22 -15.23
C ILE A 35 0.69 6.25 -15.15
N PHE A 36 1.40 6.24 -14.03
CA PHE A 36 2.53 5.34 -13.80
C PHE A 36 2.15 3.87 -13.83
N PHE A 37 0.97 3.53 -13.30
CA PHE A 37 0.42 2.18 -13.37
C PHE A 37 0.28 1.72 -14.82
N HIS A 38 -0.30 2.55 -15.69
CA HIS A 38 -0.43 2.23 -17.12
C HIS A 38 0.91 2.23 -17.87
N MET A 39 1.95 2.86 -17.33
CA MET A 39 3.34 2.74 -17.81
C MET A 39 4.07 1.50 -17.26
N GLN A 40 3.41 0.68 -16.45
CA GLN A 40 3.98 -0.50 -15.78
C GLN A 40 5.11 -0.14 -14.79
N SER A 41 5.23 1.11 -14.37
CA SER A 41 6.12 1.50 -13.27
C SER A 41 5.36 1.42 -11.95
N TYR A 42 5.29 0.22 -11.37
CA TYR A 42 4.46 -0.02 -10.18
C TYR A 42 5.02 0.57 -8.89
N GLU A 43 6.35 0.71 -8.80
CA GLU A 43 7.00 1.33 -7.64
C GLU A 43 6.66 2.83 -7.56
N ASP A 44 6.81 3.55 -8.68
CA ASP A 44 6.42 4.96 -8.78
C ASP A 44 4.91 5.13 -8.61
N ALA A 45 4.12 4.23 -9.20
CA ALA A 45 2.67 4.23 -9.02
C ALA A 45 2.30 4.08 -7.54
N LEU A 46 2.91 3.13 -6.82
CA LEU A 46 2.69 2.96 -5.39
C LEU A 46 3.11 4.21 -4.61
N HIS A 47 4.29 4.77 -4.89
CA HIS A 47 4.77 5.99 -4.22
C HIS A 47 3.76 7.16 -4.33
N HIS A 48 3.20 7.37 -5.52
CA HIS A 48 2.19 8.40 -5.73
C HIS A 48 0.82 8.02 -5.12
N ALA A 49 0.44 6.73 -5.10
CA ALA A 49 -0.77 6.27 -4.43
C ALA A 49 -0.71 6.50 -2.91
N LEU A 50 0.44 6.20 -2.29
CA LEU A 50 0.70 6.50 -0.88
C LEU A 50 0.58 8.01 -0.60
N SER A 51 1.04 8.85 -1.53
CA SER A 51 0.94 10.32 -1.42
C SER A 51 -0.49 10.84 -1.58
N ALA A 52 -1.33 10.15 -2.35
CA ALA A 52 -2.75 10.49 -2.49
C ALA A 52 -3.57 10.22 -1.22
N GLY A 53 -3.09 9.30 -0.36
CA GLY A 53 -3.69 8.98 0.94
C GLY A 53 -5.15 8.54 0.81
N GLU A 54 -6.08 9.28 1.41
CA GLU A 54 -7.52 9.00 1.38
C GLU A 54 -8.13 8.99 -0.04
N GLN A 55 -7.53 9.72 -0.98
CA GLN A 55 -8.02 9.72 -2.37
C GLN A 55 -7.73 8.41 -3.10
N PHE A 56 -6.78 7.61 -2.61
CA PHE A 56 -6.63 6.23 -3.05
C PHE A 56 -7.68 5.36 -2.37
N GLN A 57 -8.73 5.00 -3.10
CA GLN A 57 -9.85 4.19 -2.63
C GLN A 57 -9.51 2.70 -2.74
N ILE A 58 -9.30 2.04 -1.59
CA ILE A 58 -8.86 0.63 -1.52
C ILE A 58 -10.04 -0.33 -1.79
N ASP A 59 -11.26 0.15 -1.62
CA ASP A 59 -12.51 -0.55 -1.88
C ASP A 59 -12.92 -0.52 -3.37
N GLU A 60 -12.24 0.27 -4.21
CA GLU A 60 -12.48 0.28 -5.65
C GLU A 60 -12.08 -1.08 -6.27
N HIS A 61 -13.05 -1.78 -6.86
CA HIS A 61 -12.82 -3.03 -7.59
C HIS A 61 -12.20 -2.78 -8.96
N SER A 62 -10.90 -2.48 -8.98
CA SER A 62 -10.12 -2.27 -10.20
C SER A 62 -8.81 -3.07 -10.19
N GLU A 63 -8.33 -3.43 -11.38
CA GLU A 63 -7.00 -4.03 -11.54
C GLU A 63 -5.89 -3.13 -10.98
N TYR A 64 -6.07 -1.81 -11.08
CA TYR A 64 -5.17 -0.80 -10.52
C TYR A 64 -5.05 -0.96 -8.99
N VAL A 65 -6.17 -0.99 -8.27
CA VAL A 65 -6.17 -1.12 -6.81
C VAL A 65 -5.66 -2.49 -6.39
N GLN A 66 -6.11 -3.57 -7.04
CA GLN A 66 -5.63 -4.91 -6.75
C GLN A 66 -4.10 -4.99 -6.87
N LYS A 67 -3.55 -4.50 -7.99
CA LYS A 67 -2.11 -4.60 -8.24
C LYS A 67 -1.27 -3.74 -7.29
N LEU A 68 -1.71 -2.52 -7.00
CA LEU A 68 -1.00 -1.67 -6.04
C LEU A 68 -1.13 -2.19 -4.60
N THR A 69 -2.23 -2.87 -4.28
CA THR A 69 -2.41 -3.54 -2.98
C THR A 69 -1.41 -4.68 -2.82
N GLU A 70 -1.26 -5.53 -3.84
CA GLU A 70 -0.22 -6.57 -3.87
C GLU A 70 1.18 -5.97 -3.67
N GLN A 71 1.51 -4.91 -4.42
CA GLN A 71 2.80 -4.23 -4.32
C GLN A 71 3.03 -3.65 -2.91
N CYS A 72 2.00 -3.08 -2.29
CA CYS A 72 2.05 -2.53 -0.94
C CYS A 72 2.36 -3.62 0.09
N ILE A 73 1.67 -4.77 -0.01
CA ILE A 73 1.89 -5.94 0.84
C ILE A 73 3.31 -6.48 0.65
N ASP A 74 3.79 -6.59 -0.59
CA ASP A 74 5.14 -7.07 -0.90
C ASP A 74 6.23 -6.16 -0.32
N SER A 75 6.06 -4.84 -0.44
CA SER A 75 6.96 -3.84 0.17
C SER A 75 6.98 -3.94 1.69
N TYR A 76 5.81 -4.08 2.33
CA TYR A 76 5.74 -4.25 3.78
C TYR A 76 6.37 -5.58 4.22
N ARG A 77 6.06 -6.68 3.53
CA ARG A 77 6.59 -8.02 3.82
C ARG A 77 8.12 -8.02 3.79
N SER A 78 8.70 -7.37 2.79
CA SER A 78 10.15 -7.24 2.64
C SER A 78 10.78 -6.51 3.83
N TYR A 79 10.16 -5.41 4.28
CA TYR A 79 10.58 -4.72 5.50
C TYR A 79 10.46 -5.61 6.74
N ALA A 80 9.31 -6.24 6.96
CA ALA A 80 9.06 -7.09 8.13
C ALA A 80 10.05 -8.27 8.21
N GLN A 81 10.40 -8.86 7.07
CA GLN A 81 11.40 -9.92 6.99
C GLN A 81 12.81 -9.43 7.32
N ALA A 82 13.19 -8.25 6.82
CA ALA A 82 14.48 -7.64 7.12
C ALA A 82 14.60 -7.28 8.61
N GLN A 83 13.56 -6.70 9.20
CA GLN A 83 13.48 -6.42 10.64
C GLN A 83 13.62 -7.69 11.47
N TYR A 84 12.87 -8.74 11.14
CA TYR A 84 12.96 -10.00 11.84
C TYR A 84 14.36 -10.65 11.75
N ALA A 85 15.00 -10.57 10.58
CA ALA A 85 16.36 -11.08 10.39
C ALA A 85 17.40 -10.31 11.20
N PHE A 86 17.25 -8.99 11.31
CA PHE A 86 18.09 -8.14 12.15
C PHE A 86 17.90 -8.45 13.64
N ASP A 87 16.65 -8.53 14.12
CA ASP A 87 16.34 -8.86 15.52
C ASP A 87 16.87 -10.24 15.94
N LYS A 88 16.96 -11.19 15.00
CA LYS A 88 17.53 -12.53 15.21
C LYS A 88 19.05 -12.59 15.04
N GLY A 89 19.71 -11.46 14.76
CA GLY A 89 21.15 -11.39 14.55
C GLY A 89 21.64 -12.09 13.27
N VAL A 90 20.74 -12.38 12.33
CA VAL A 90 21.06 -12.98 11.03
C VAL A 90 21.54 -11.90 10.05
N ALA A 91 20.93 -10.72 10.11
CA ALA A 91 21.36 -9.54 9.35
C ALA A 91 22.15 -8.60 10.27
N THR A 92 23.24 -8.04 9.74
CA THR A 92 24.09 -7.07 10.46
C THR A 92 23.65 -5.63 10.25
N THR A 93 22.82 -5.39 9.22
CA THR A 93 22.37 -4.07 8.81
C THR A 93 20.94 -3.85 9.29
N GLU A 94 20.71 -2.76 10.02
CA GLU A 94 19.38 -2.35 10.43
C GLU A 94 18.54 -2.02 9.17
N PRO A 95 17.31 -2.54 9.06
CA PRO A 95 16.45 -2.22 7.94
C PRO A 95 16.10 -0.73 7.91
N THR A 96 15.91 -0.19 6.71
CA THR A 96 15.41 1.16 6.55
C THR A 96 14.03 1.31 7.19
N LYS A 97 13.80 2.43 7.87
CA LYS A 97 12.50 2.74 8.47
C LYS A 97 11.40 2.64 7.41
N ILE A 98 10.36 1.85 7.69
CA ILE A 98 9.20 1.73 6.82
C ILE A 98 8.47 3.07 6.68
N ASP A 99 7.97 3.36 5.48
CA ASP A 99 7.17 4.55 5.23
C ASP A 99 5.85 4.47 6.02
N GLN A 100 5.56 5.51 6.80
CA GLN A 100 4.33 5.59 7.60
C GLN A 100 3.08 5.51 6.74
N ARG A 101 3.11 6.07 5.53
CA ARG A 101 1.99 6.05 4.59
C ARG A 101 1.66 4.62 4.15
N LEU A 102 2.69 3.78 3.99
CA LEU A 102 2.53 2.38 3.65
C LEU A 102 1.86 1.60 4.78
N ILE A 103 2.24 1.87 6.04
CA ILE A 103 1.54 1.31 7.21
C ILE A 103 0.07 1.73 7.21
N GLU A 104 -0.22 3.02 6.99
CA GLU A 104 -1.60 3.53 6.98
C GLU A 104 -2.47 2.88 5.90
N ILE A 105 -1.93 2.65 4.71
CA ILE A 105 -2.65 1.96 3.63
C ILE A 105 -2.92 0.49 4.01
N VAL A 106 -1.93 -0.21 4.56
CA VAL A 106 -2.10 -1.60 5.04
C VAL A 106 -3.16 -1.69 6.13
N GLU A 107 -3.16 -0.75 7.07
CA GLU A 107 -4.19 -0.66 8.11
C GLU A 107 -5.58 -0.50 7.51
N ARG A 108 -5.74 0.38 6.53
CA ARG A 108 -7.01 0.56 5.82
C ARG A 108 -7.44 -0.70 5.07
N MET A 109 -6.51 -1.43 4.45
CA MET A 109 -6.79 -2.72 3.79
C MET A 109 -7.31 -3.76 4.80
N LEU A 110 -6.61 -3.93 5.93
CA LEU A 110 -7.02 -4.87 6.97
C LEU A 110 -8.36 -4.50 7.58
N ASN A 111 -8.59 -3.22 7.85
CA ASN A 111 -9.86 -2.72 8.36
C ASN A 111 -11.00 -2.94 7.37
N TYR A 112 -10.77 -2.76 6.06
CA TYR A 112 -11.75 -3.08 5.03
C TYR A 112 -12.11 -4.58 5.05
N CYS A 113 -11.13 -5.48 5.10
CA CYS A 113 -11.39 -6.93 5.19
C CYS A 113 -12.23 -7.28 6.44
N TYR A 114 -11.93 -6.69 7.61
CA TYR A 114 -12.73 -6.90 8.81
C TYR A 114 -14.16 -6.38 8.67
N GLN A 115 -14.37 -5.23 8.03
CA GLN A 115 -15.70 -4.64 7.82
C GLN A 115 -16.58 -5.49 6.90
N VAL A 116 -15.99 -6.08 5.86
CA VAL A 116 -16.70 -6.96 4.91
C VAL A 116 -16.90 -8.37 5.50
N GLY A 117 -16.27 -8.68 6.62
CA GLY A 117 -16.34 -10.00 7.27
C GLY A 117 -15.40 -11.04 6.65
N ASP A 118 -14.47 -10.63 5.78
CA ASP A 118 -13.46 -11.52 5.20
C ASP A 118 -12.26 -11.71 6.16
N SER A 119 -12.54 -12.41 7.25
CA SER A 119 -11.53 -12.71 8.28
C SER A 119 -10.40 -13.61 7.76
N LYS A 120 -10.66 -14.41 6.70
CA LYS A 120 -9.65 -15.30 6.11
C LYS A 120 -8.62 -14.51 5.33
N GLN A 121 -9.06 -13.57 4.50
CA GLN A 121 -8.16 -12.67 3.79
C GLN A 121 -7.40 -11.78 4.75
N ALA A 122 -8.07 -11.21 5.76
CA ALA A 122 -7.41 -10.41 6.80
C ALA A 122 -6.33 -11.20 7.54
N LEU A 123 -6.61 -12.47 7.90
CA LEU A 123 -5.63 -13.36 8.52
C LEU A 123 -4.45 -13.66 7.59
N GLY A 124 -4.71 -13.92 6.31
CA GLY A 124 -3.67 -14.16 5.30
C GLY A 124 -2.71 -12.96 5.18
N ILE A 125 -3.25 -11.75 5.02
CA ILE A 125 -2.45 -10.52 4.99
C ILE A 125 -1.69 -10.37 6.31
N ALA A 126 -2.33 -10.50 7.47
CA ALA A 126 -1.67 -10.34 8.77
C ALA A 126 -0.49 -11.30 8.97
N LEU A 127 -0.61 -12.55 8.49
CA LEU A 127 0.46 -13.55 8.51
C LEU A 127 1.63 -13.16 7.60
N GLU A 128 1.34 -12.73 6.37
CA GLU A 128 2.36 -12.26 5.43
C GLU A 128 3.14 -11.07 5.98
N LEU A 129 2.44 -10.16 6.67
CA LEU A 129 3.03 -8.97 7.27
C LEU A 129 3.70 -9.23 8.63
N ARG A 130 3.63 -10.46 9.16
CA ARG A 130 4.13 -10.86 10.50
C ARG A 130 3.58 -9.98 11.62
N ARG A 131 2.34 -9.51 11.49
CA ARG A 131 1.68 -8.62 12.45
C ARG A 131 0.83 -9.39 13.44
N MET A 132 1.40 -9.65 14.62
CA MET A 132 0.77 -10.48 15.65
C MET A 132 -0.54 -9.91 16.18
N ASP A 133 -0.62 -8.60 16.29
CA ASP A 133 -1.82 -7.87 16.71
C ASP A 133 -3.02 -8.12 15.78
N HIS A 134 -2.81 -8.10 14.45
CA HIS A 134 -3.86 -8.39 13.48
C HIS A 134 -4.16 -9.87 13.33
N ILE A 135 -3.18 -10.76 13.56
CA ILE A 135 -3.41 -12.20 13.60
C ILE A 135 -4.41 -12.52 14.72
N LEU A 136 -4.16 -12.01 15.93
CA LEU A 136 -5.06 -12.20 17.08
C LEU A 136 -6.44 -11.60 16.80
N LYS A 137 -6.50 -10.36 16.30
CA LYS A 137 -7.77 -9.70 15.94
C LYS A 137 -8.56 -10.49 14.89
N ALA A 138 -7.89 -11.06 13.89
CA ALA A 138 -8.54 -11.84 12.84
C ALA A 138 -9.10 -13.17 13.38
N ILE A 139 -8.39 -13.82 14.30
CA ILE A 139 -8.85 -15.03 14.98
C ILE A 139 -10.07 -14.73 15.87
N ASP A 140 -10.00 -13.68 16.68
CA ASP A 140 -11.10 -13.27 17.56
C ASP A 140 -12.36 -12.85 16.77
N SER A 141 -12.18 -12.27 15.59
CA SER A 141 -13.27 -11.87 14.69
C SER A 141 -13.87 -13.07 13.95
N SER A 142 -13.13 -14.18 13.82
CA SER A 142 -13.60 -15.39 13.17
C SER A 142 -14.56 -16.13 14.09
N SER A 143 -15.79 -16.37 13.63
CA SER A 143 -16.87 -16.98 14.44
C SER A 143 -16.65 -18.46 14.81
N TYR A 144 -15.46 -19.01 14.58
CA TYR A 144 -15.06 -20.35 14.99
C TYR A 144 -13.96 -20.22 16.05
N PRO A 145 -14.19 -20.64 17.31
CA PRO A 145 -13.06 -20.94 18.16
C PRO A 145 -12.29 -22.06 17.44
N PHE A 146 -10.98 -21.88 17.22
CA PHE A 146 -10.12 -22.94 16.67
C PHE A 146 -9.86 -24.03 17.75
N LEU A 147 -10.92 -24.46 18.45
CA LEU A 147 -10.96 -25.41 19.56
C LEU A 147 -12.12 -26.38 19.36
#